data_AF-T1BU80-F1
#
_entry.id   AF-T1BU80-F1
#
_cell.length_a   1.000
_cell.length_b   1.000
_cell.length_c   1.000
_cell.angle_alpha   90.00
_cell.angle_beta   90.00
_cell.angle_gamma   90.00
#
_symmetry.space_group_name_H-M   'P 1'
#
loop_
_entity.id
_entity.type
_entity.pdbx_description
1 polymer ?
#
loop_
_entity_poly.entity_id
_entity_poly.type
_entity_poly.pdbx_seq_one_letter_code
_entity_poly.pdbx_strand_id
1 'polypeptide(L)' 'MKVFDMLGSAAELREHLSKNTRHFREQMTRAGFDIKPGAHAIVPVMIYDAPKAQAMAAALLDAGIYVTGFFYPVVP' A
#
# COMPACT_ATOMS: atom_id res chain seq x y z
N MET A 1 14.63 -25.65 -2.76
CA MET A 1 14.27 -24.91 -1.52
C MET A 1 12.80 -24.56 -1.62
N LYS A 2 11.96 -25.05 -0.70
CA LYS A 2 10.48 -25.06 -0.79
C LYS A 2 9.84 -23.73 -1.22
N VAL A 3 10.41 -22.59 -0.85
CA VAL A 3 9.88 -21.26 -1.23
C VAL A 3 9.91 -21.01 -2.73
N PHE A 4 10.92 -21.50 -3.47
CA PHE A 4 10.99 -21.31 -4.91
C PHE A 4 9.91 -22.12 -5.64
N ASP A 5 9.56 -23.30 -5.13
CA ASP A 5 8.48 -24.14 -5.67
C ASP A 5 7.11 -23.46 -5.45
N MET A 6 6.91 -22.84 -4.28
CA MET A 6 5.72 -22.05 -3.98
C MET A 6 5.62 -20.81 -4.88
N LEU A 7 6.73 -20.08 -5.07
CA LEU A 7 6.76 -18.91 -5.96
C LEU A 7 6.49 -19.30 -7.43
N GLY A 8 7.03 -20.43 -7.88
CA GLY A 8 6.82 -20.96 -9.22
C GLY A 8 5.34 -21.24 -9.51
N SER A 9 4.59 -21.74 -8.52
CA SER A 9 3.17 -22.10 -8.64
C SER A 9 2.18 -20.98 -8.31
N ALA A 10 2.63 -19.80 -7.87
CA ALA A 10 1.78 -18.73 -7.36
C ALA A 10 1.10 -17.83 -8.42
N ALA A 11 0.75 -18.34 -9.60
CA ALA A 11 0.19 -17.53 -10.69
C ALA A 11 -1.14 -16.85 -10.30
N GLU A 12 -2.07 -17.61 -9.73
CA GLU A 12 -3.38 -17.10 -9.28
C GLU A 12 -3.23 -16.07 -8.15
N LEU A 13 -2.29 -16.31 -7.22
CA LEU A 13 -1.99 -15.35 -6.14
C LEU A 13 -1.49 -14.01 -6.69
N ARG A 14 -0.66 -14.03 -7.74
CA ARG A 14 -0.20 -12.80 -8.41
C ARG A 14 -1.34 -12.07 -9.12
N GLU A 15 -2.26 -12.79 -9.75
CA GLU A 15 -3.44 -12.19 -10.37
C GLU A 15 -4.35 -11.54 -9.33
N HIS A 16 -4.61 -12.24 -8.23
CA HIS A 16 -5.41 -11.72 -7.12
C HIS A 16 -4.76 -10.45 -6.53
N LEU A 17 -3.45 -10.46 -6.29
CA LEU A 17 -2.69 -9.30 -5.84
C LEU A 17 -2.84 -8.11 -6.81
N SER A 18 -2.76 -8.36 -8.12
CA SER A 18 -2.93 -7.32 -9.15
C SER A 18 -4.36 -6.74 -9.15
N LYS A 19 -5.38 -7.59 -8.98
CA LYS A 19 -6.79 -7.15 -8.88
C LYS A 19 -7.00 -6.27 -7.64
N ASN A 20 -6.52 -6.70 -6.48
CA ASN A 20 -6.70 -5.95 -5.23
C ASN A 20 -5.98 -4.60 -5.25
N THR A 21 -4.74 -4.57 -5.76
CA THR A 21 -3.94 -3.33 -5.78
C THR A 21 -4.49 -2.32 -6.78
N ARG A 22 -5.00 -2.78 -7.93
CA ARG A 22 -5.75 -1.93 -8.86
C ARG A 22 -7.04 -1.38 -8.23
N HIS A 23 -7.84 -2.24 -7.60
CA HIS A 23 -9.07 -1.82 -6.94
C HIS A 23 -8.79 -0.76 -5.86
N PHE A 24 -7.85 -1.02 -4.95
CA PHE A 24 -7.49 -0.08 -3.89
C PHE A 24 -7.03 1.26 -4.46
N ARG A 25 -6.15 1.25 -5.48
CA ARG A 25 -5.69 2.46 -6.15
C ARG A 25 -6.84 3.28 -6.74
N GLU A 26 -7.74 2.63 -7.48
CA GLU A 26 -8.90 3.29 -8.08
C GLU A 26 -9.82 3.91 -7.03
N GLN A 27 -10.12 3.17 -5.95
CA GLN A 27 -11.00 3.68 -4.88
C GLN A 27 -10.37 4.84 -4.12
N MET A 28 -9.09 4.74 -3.77
CA MET A 28 -8.39 5.80 -3.03
C MET A 28 -8.24 7.08 -3.86
N THR A 29 -7.92 6.96 -5.16
CA THR A 29 -7.89 8.10 -6.07
C THR A 29 -9.28 8.73 -6.22
N ARG A 30 -10.34 7.93 -6.35
CA ARG A 30 -11.73 8.44 -6.39
C ARG A 30 -12.14 9.13 -5.09
N ALA A 31 -11.63 8.67 -3.95
CA ALA A 31 -11.83 9.30 -2.65
C ALA A 31 -11.02 10.60 -2.45
N GLY A 32 -10.20 11.00 -3.43
CA GLY A 32 -9.47 12.26 -3.43
C GLY A 32 -8.07 12.17 -2.81
N PHE A 33 -7.57 10.97 -2.51
CA PHE A 33 -6.17 10.81 -2.07
C PHE A 33 -5.21 10.94 -3.25
N ASP A 34 -4.07 11.58 -3.01
CA ASP A 34 -2.96 11.59 -3.96
C ASP A 34 -2.22 10.25 -3.89
N ILE A 35 -2.22 9.56 -5.03
CA ILE A 35 -1.62 8.25 -5.22
C ILE A 35 -0.75 8.30 -6.47
N LYS A 36 0.56 8.03 -6.33
CA LYS A 36 1.46 8.00 -7.49
C LYS A 36 1.01 6.93 -8.50
N PRO A 37 0.97 7.23 -9.81
CA PRO A 37 0.60 6.27 -10.83
C PRO A 37 1.58 5.07 -10.84
N GLY A 38 1.07 3.87 -11.09
CA GLY A 38 1.89 2.67 -11.15
C GLY A 38 1.08 1.37 -11.09
N ALA A 39 1.71 0.27 -11.52
CA ALA A 39 1.12 -1.07 -11.55
C ALA A 39 1.92 -2.07 -10.68
N HIS A 40 2.39 -1.62 -9.53
CA HIS A 40 3.12 -2.43 -8.55
C HIS A 40 2.26 -2.74 -7.32
N ALA A 41 2.67 -3.76 -6.56
CA ALA A 41 1.91 -4.28 -5.42
C ALA A 41 1.74 -3.32 -4.23
N ILE A 42 2.53 -2.24 -4.20
CA ILE A 42 2.50 -1.21 -3.16
C ILE A 42 1.66 -0.02 -3.65
N VAL A 43 0.79 0.55 -2.82
CA VAL A 43 0.01 1.75 -3.18
C VAL A 43 0.29 2.87 -2.18
N PRO A 44 1.24 3.78 -2.46
CA PRO A 44 1.61 4.83 -1.51
C PRO A 44 0.55 5.94 -1.48
N VAL A 45 0.05 6.25 -0.29
CA VAL A 45 -0.84 7.40 -0.02
C VAL A 45 0.00 8.59 0.40
N MET A 46 -0.01 9.65 -0.40
CA MET A 46 0.87 10.79 -0.20
C MET A 46 0.23 11.82 0.74
N ILE A 47 0.81 11.99 1.93
CA ILE A 47 0.33 12.93 2.95
C ILE A 47 1.18 14.21 3.01
N TYR A 48 2.45 14.14 2.60
CA TYR A 48 3.43 15.24 2.51
C TYR A 48 3.75 15.99 3.82
N ASP A 49 3.13 15.61 4.94
CA ASP A 49 3.40 16.14 6.26
C ASP A 49 3.61 14.98 7.25
N ALA A 50 4.78 14.95 7.90
CA ALA A 50 5.19 13.83 8.73
C ALA A 50 4.31 13.66 9.99
N PRO A 51 4.10 14.71 10.82
CA PRO A 51 3.19 14.62 11.96
C PRO A 51 1.78 14.16 11.58
N LYS A 52 1.23 14.68 10.47
CA LYS A 52 -0.09 14.31 9.98
C LYS A 52 -0.17 12.85 9.54
N ALA A 53 0.84 12.34 8.85
CA ALA A 53 0.87 10.92 8.47
C ALA A 53 1.05 10.00 9.67
N GLN A 54 1.81 10.41 10.70
CA GLN A 54 1.92 9.65 11.95
C GLN A 54 0.57 9.59 12.69
N ALA A 55 -0.12 10.72 12.81
CA ALA A 55 -1.45 10.78 13.42
C ALA A 55 -2.47 9.92 12.65
N MET A 56 -2.43 9.96 11.31
CA MET A 56 -3.27 9.10 10.47
C MET A 56 -2.97 7.62 10.66
N ALA A 57 -1.69 7.22 10.74
CA ALA A 57 -1.31 5.83 10.97
C ALA A 57 -1.79 5.31 12.34
N ALA A 58 -1.68 6.14 13.39
CA ALA A 58 -2.21 5.81 14.71
C ALA A 58 -3.73 5.63 14.69
N ALA A 59 -4.47 6.58 14.10
CA ALA A 59 -5.93 6.48 13.99
C ALA A 59 -6.40 5.27 13.17
N LEU A 60 -5.66 4.90 12.11
CA LEU A 60 -5.95 3.69 11.34
C LEU A 60 -5.68 2.42 12.14
N LEU A 61 -4.63 2.40 12.95
CA LEU A 61 -4.35 1.29 13.85
C LEU A 61 -5.46 1.11 14.89
N ASP A 62 -5.96 2.21 15.47
CA ASP A 62 -7.11 2.18 16.38
C ASP A 62 -8.38 1.64 15.69
N ALA A 63 -8.51 1.86 14.37
CA ALA A 63 -9.56 1.28 13.53
C ALA A 63 -9.27 -0.17 13.07
N GLY A 64 -8.18 -0.80 13.54
CA GLY A 64 -7.80 -2.17 13.18
C GLY A 64 -7.06 -2.31 11.85
N ILE A 65 -6.61 -1.20 11.25
CA ILE A 65 -5.91 -1.15 9.97
C ILE A 65 -4.44 -0.78 10.22
N TYR A 66 -3.56 -1.76 10.16
CA TYR A 66 -2.13 -1.52 10.35
C TYR A 66 -1.49 -0.91 9.09
N VAL A 67 -0.98 0.32 9.24
CA VAL A 67 -0.14 1.00 8.25
C VAL A 67 1.04 1.68 8.95
N THR A 68 2.12 1.91 8.21
CA THR A 68 3.27 2.69 8.69
C THR A 68 3.50 3.88 7.77
N GLY A 69 3.78 5.05 8.36
CA GLY A 69 4.27 6.20 7.60
C GLY A 69 5.76 6.04 7.27
N PHE A 70 6.17 6.56 6.11
CA PHE A 70 7.57 6.76 5.77
C PHE A 70 7.88 8.25 5.78
N PHE A 71 9.01 8.61 6.39
CA PHE A 71 9.47 9.99 6.57
C PHE A 71 10.98 10.06 6.34
N TYR A 72 11.55 11.26 6.27
CA TYR A 72 13.01 11.42 6.25
C TYR A 72 13.65 10.64 7.41
N PRO A 73 14.75 9.89 7.18
CA PRO A 73 15.56 9.82 5.95
C PRO A 73 15.10 8.76 4.92
N VAL A 74 13.99 8.06 5.16
CA VAL A 74 13.50 6.96 4.31
C VAL A 74 12.93 7.47 2.99
N VAL A 75 12.29 8.63 3.01
CA VAL A 75 11.80 9.37 1.84
C VAL A 75 12.30 10.82 1.90
N PRO A 76 12.51 11.50 0.74
CA PRO A 76 13.05 12.86 0.68
C PRO A 76 12.22 13.89 1.44
#